data_AF-A0A7C9FEE5-F1
#
_entry.id   AF-A0A7C9FEE5-F1
#
_cell.length_a   1.000
_cell.length_b   1.000
_cell.length_c   1.000
_cell.angle_alpha   90.00
_cell.angle_beta   90.00
_cell.angle_gamma   90.00
#
_symmetry.space_group_name_H-M   'P 1'
#
loop_
_entity.id
_entity.type
_entity.pdbx_description
1 polymer ?
#
loop_
_entity_poly.entity_id
_entity_poly.type
_entity_poly.pdbx_seq_one_letter_code
_entity_poly.pdbx_strand_id
1 'polypeptide(L)'
;MTRYFLIAASRDHVLGGVKNGFAQAGHGRRDYISKPAKGDWVVYYSAKEKIDETTPCQKFTAFGQVTDDEPYQPDPNSDFKPYRRDVEYQPGQEAEIRPLLEKLSFIKNKKQWGFYLMGGFREIPKEDFEVIIDAMTN
;
A
#
# COMPACT_ATOMS: atom_id res chain seq x y z
N MET A 1 9.26 8.33 -15.84
CA MET A 1 8.39 9.19 -15.01
C MET A 1 7.98 8.37 -13.81
N THR A 2 8.12 8.92 -12.60
CA THR A 2 7.77 8.22 -11.35
C THR A 2 6.27 7.98 -11.28
N ARG A 3 5.88 6.76 -10.90
CA ARG A 3 4.49 6.34 -10.68
C ARG A 3 4.22 6.08 -9.20
N TYR A 4 2.94 6.05 -8.84
CA TYR A 4 2.47 5.98 -7.46
C TYR A 4 1.42 4.89 -7.35
N PHE A 5 1.60 4.01 -6.38
CA PHE A 5 0.75 2.83 -6.22
C PHE A 5 0.14 2.79 -4.82
N LEU A 6 -1.15 2.50 -4.75
CA LEU A 6 -1.86 2.19 -3.52
C LEU A 6 -1.98 0.68 -3.37
N ILE A 7 -1.58 0.17 -2.20
CA ILE A 7 -1.74 -1.24 -1.83
C ILE A 7 -2.69 -1.31 -0.63
N ALA A 8 -3.73 -2.15 -0.72
CA ALA A 8 -4.62 -2.40 0.42
C ALA A 8 -4.28 -3.72 1.11
N ALA A 9 -3.96 -3.64 2.40
CA ALA A 9 -3.61 -4.78 3.25
C ALA A 9 -3.95 -4.49 4.71
N SER A 10 -4.14 -5.51 5.55
CA SER A 10 -4.36 -5.30 6.98
C SER A 10 -3.15 -4.64 7.65
N ARG A 11 -3.39 -3.84 8.69
CA ARG A 11 -2.35 -3.04 9.33
C ARG A 11 -1.21 -3.89 9.89
N ASP A 12 -1.52 -5.00 10.55
CA ASP A 12 -0.54 -5.98 11.03
C ASP A 12 0.41 -6.48 9.92
N HIS A 13 -0.14 -6.80 8.74
CA HIS A 13 0.62 -7.22 7.58
C HIS A 13 1.54 -6.11 7.07
N VAL A 14 1.02 -4.88 7.00
CA VAL A 14 1.81 -3.70 6.59
C VAL A 14 2.97 -3.47 7.54
N LEU A 15 2.74 -3.49 8.86
CA LEU A 15 3.80 -3.30 9.85
C LEU A 15 4.87 -4.40 9.78
N GLY A 16 4.45 -5.64 9.48
CA GLY A 16 5.37 -6.73 9.18
C GLY A 16 6.24 -6.44 7.96
N GLY A 17 5.65 -5.93 6.87
CA GLY A 17 6.38 -5.51 5.68
C GLY A 17 7.36 -4.36 5.94
N VAL A 18 6.90 -3.32 6.66
CA VAL A 18 7.72 -2.16 7.05
C VAL A 18 8.94 -2.59 7.86
N LYS A 19 8.74 -3.42 8.90
CA LYS A 19 9.82 -3.92 9.75
C LYS A 19 10.90 -4.66 8.96
N ASN A 20 10.54 -5.30 7.85
CA ASN A 20 11.42 -6.12 7.04
C ASN A 20 11.77 -5.48 5.68
N GLY A 21 11.40 -4.22 5.45
CA GLY A 21 11.78 -3.47 4.24
C GLY A 21 11.15 -3.98 2.94
N PHE A 22 9.96 -4.58 2.96
CA PHE A 22 9.32 -5.07 1.73
C PHE A 22 7.88 -4.60 1.57
N ALA A 23 7.44 -4.51 0.31
CA ALA A 23 6.04 -4.46 -0.08
C ALA A 23 5.57 -5.79 -0.68
N GLN A 24 4.33 -6.16 -0.36
CA GLN A 24 3.62 -7.31 -0.88
C GLN A 24 2.18 -6.89 -1.20
N ALA A 25 1.62 -7.42 -2.28
CA ALA A 25 0.24 -7.15 -2.72
C ALA A 25 -0.45 -8.44 -3.18
N GLY A 26 -1.79 -8.42 -3.27
CA GLY A 26 -2.58 -9.48 -3.87
C GLY A 26 -2.33 -10.88 -3.30
N HIS A 27 -2.18 -11.01 -1.98
CA HIS A 27 -1.86 -12.28 -1.31
C HIS A 27 -0.56 -12.94 -1.81
N GLY A 28 0.41 -12.14 -2.29
CA GLY A 28 1.71 -12.64 -2.74
C GLY A 28 1.77 -13.02 -4.22
N ARG A 29 0.73 -12.70 -5.00
CA ARG A 29 0.78 -12.87 -6.47
C ARG A 29 1.72 -11.87 -7.13
N ARG A 30 2.34 -12.28 -8.23
CA ARG A 30 3.32 -11.47 -8.98
C ARG A 30 2.70 -10.29 -9.74
N ASP A 31 1.47 -10.46 -10.24
CA ASP A 31 0.77 -9.58 -11.18
C ASP A 31 0.65 -8.12 -10.75
N TYR A 32 0.55 -7.87 -9.44
CA TYR A 32 0.48 -6.52 -8.90
C TYR A 32 1.86 -5.94 -8.59
N ILE A 33 2.69 -6.73 -7.91
CA ILE A 33 3.95 -6.27 -7.35
C ILE A 33 5.06 -6.14 -8.41
N SER A 34 4.84 -6.70 -9.61
CA SER A 34 5.66 -6.46 -10.81
C SER A 34 5.40 -5.13 -11.51
N LYS A 35 4.34 -4.40 -11.15
CA LYS A 35 3.98 -3.15 -11.83
C LYS A 35 4.85 -1.96 -11.43
N PRO A 36 5.15 -1.71 -10.13
CA PRO A 36 6.09 -0.67 -9.75
C PRO A 36 7.46 -0.92 -10.36
N ALA A 37 8.21 0.14 -10.67
CA ALA A 37 9.62 0.06 -11.03
C ALA A 37 10.47 0.64 -9.89
N LYS A 38 11.78 0.43 -9.93
CA LYS A 38 12.71 1.13 -9.05
C LYS A 38 12.49 2.64 -9.12
N GLY A 39 12.38 3.29 -7.97
CA GLY A 39 12.09 4.71 -7.86
C GLY A 39 10.60 5.09 -7.89
N ASP A 40 9.69 4.13 -8.16
CA ASP A 40 8.25 4.34 -7.98
C ASP A 40 7.87 4.29 -6.49
N TRP A 41 6.75 4.91 -6.15
CA TRP A 41 6.28 5.00 -4.77
C TRP A 41 5.12 4.07 -4.49
N VAL A 42 5.08 3.55 -3.26
CA VAL A 42 3.95 2.80 -2.74
C VAL A 42 3.40 3.49 -1.49
N VAL A 43 2.08 3.44 -1.33
CA VAL A 43 1.38 3.81 -0.09
C VAL A 43 0.39 2.71 0.28
N TYR A 44 0.33 2.39 1.57
CA TYR A 44 -0.57 1.38 2.10
C TYR A 44 -1.84 2.01 2.65
N TYR A 45 -2.98 1.45 2.28
CA TYR A 45 -4.26 1.66 2.94
C TYR A 45 -4.66 0.40 3.71
N SER A 46 -4.95 0.53 5.00
CA SER A 46 -5.41 -0.56 5.83
C SER A 46 -6.89 -0.43 6.13
N ALA A 47 -7.70 -1.32 5.54
CA ALA A 47 -9.14 -1.39 5.81
C ALA A 47 -9.42 -1.92 7.23
N LYS A 48 -8.57 -2.82 7.73
CA LYS A 48 -8.72 -3.54 9.00
C LYS A 48 -7.40 -3.63 9.76
N GLU A 49 -7.50 -3.78 11.08
CA GLU A 49 -6.35 -3.90 11.99
C GLU A 49 -5.56 -5.18 11.74
N LYS A 50 -6.25 -6.33 11.65
CA LYS A 50 -5.62 -7.64 11.46
C LYS A 50 -6.21 -8.42 10.30
N ILE A 51 -5.45 -9.36 9.74
CA ILE A 51 -5.88 -10.14 8.57
C ILE A 51 -7.11 -11.01 8.83
N ASP A 52 -7.27 -11.56 10.04
CA ASP A 52 -8.37 -12.49 10.37
C ASP A 52 -9.48 -11.85 11.22
N GLU A 53 -9.49 -10.52 11.32
CA GLU A 53 -10.45 -9.77 12.13
C GLU A 53 -11.26 -8.78 11.30
N THR A 54 -12.37 -8.31 11.86
CA THR A 54 -13.26 -7.29 11.25
C THR A 54 -13.07 -5.89 11.84
N THR A 55 -12.17 -5.73 12.81
CA THR A 55 -11.89 -4.45 13.46
C THR A 55 -11.42 -3.42 12.42
N PRO A 56 -12.17 -2.32 12.20
CA PRO A 56 -11.85 -1.36 11.17
C PRO A 56 -10.60 -0.55 11.54
N CYS A 57 -9.69 -0.42 10.59
CA CYS A 57 -8.55 0.51 10.70
C CYS A 57 -8.85 1.79 9.90
N GLN A 58 -9.13 1.64 8.59
CA GLN A 58 -9.51 2.70 7.65
C GLN A 58 -8.51 3.87 7.59
N LYS A 59 -7.22 3.56 7.58
CA LYS A 59 -6.12 4.53 7.55
C LYS A 59 -5.13 4.25 6.42
N PHE A 60 -4.42 5.29 6.00
CA PHE A 60 -3.14 5.13 5.33
C PHE A 60 -2.07 4.85 6.39
N THR A 61 -1.29 3.79 6.21
CA THR A 61 -0.50 3.20 7.32
C THR A 61 1.01 3.18 7.09
N ALA A 62 1.46 3.20 5.84
CA ALA A 62 2.88 3.29 5.51
C ALA A 62 3.07 3.78 4.08
N PHE A 63 4.23 4.37 3.79
CA PHE A 63 4.62 4.71 2.44
C PHE A 63 6.14 4.62 2.28
N GLY A 64 6.59 4.36 1.05
CA GLY A 64 8.00 4.20 0.76
C GLY A 64 8.28 4.11 -0.74
N GLN A 65 9.56 4.13 -1.07
CA GLN A 65 10.03 4.07 -2.45
C GLN A 65 10.61 2.68 -2.75
N VAL A 66 10.29 2.14 -3.93
CA VAL A 66 10.78 0.86 -4.40
C VAL A 66 12.27 0.96 -4.77
N THR A 67 13.10 0.06 -4.26
CA THR A 67 14.57 0.15 -4.39
C THR A 67 15.21 -0.94 -5.25
N ASP A 68 14.53 -2.05 -5.45
CA ASP A 68 14.95 -3.18 -6.29
C ASP A 68 14.45 -3.07 -7.74
N ASP A 69 15.12 -3.80 -8.62
CA ASP A 69 14.81 -3.79 -10.06
C ASP A 69 13.65 -4.74 -10.42
N GLU A 70 13.54 -5.89 -9.75
CA GLU A 70 12.58 -6.95 -10.09
C GLU A 70 11.95 -7.60 -8.83
N PRO A 71 10.68 -8.04 -8.88
CA PRO A 71 10.08 -8.80 -7.81
C PRO A 71 10.78 -10.13 -7.54
N TYR A 72 10.88 -10.50 -6.27
CA TYR A 72 11.53 -11.74 -5.83
C TYR A 72 10.67 -12.53 -4.85
N GLN A 73 11.07 -13.78 -4.59
CA GLN A 73 10.51 -14.62 -3.54
C GLN A 73 11.60 -14.84 -2.47
N PRO A 74 11.31 -14.54 -1.19
CA PRO A 74 12.34 -14.47 -0.14
C PRO A 74 12.87 -15.84 0.29
N ASP A 75 12.03 -16.87 0.23
CA ASP A 75 12.38 -18.23 0.66
C ASP A 75 11.97 -19.24 -0.44
N PRO A 76 12.94 -19.85 -1.14
CA PRO A 76 12.66 -20.85 -2.16
C PRO A 76 12.14 -22.18 -1.57
N ASN A 77 12.31 -22.41 -0.27
CA ASN A 77 11.95 -23.65 0.41
C ASN A 77 10.63 -23.56 1.19
N SER A 78 10.00 -22.38 1.25
CA SER A 78 8.71 -22.22 1.92
C SER A 78 7.56 -22.79 1.07
N ASP A 79 6.56 -23.39 1.72
CA ASP A 79 5.30 -23.79 1.06
C ASP A 79 4.51 -22.57 0.56
N PHE A 80 4.70 -21.41 1.19
CA PHE A 80 4.13 -20.15 0.76
C PHE A 80 5.22 -19.20 0.24
N LYS A 81 5.21 -18.96 -1.07
CA LYS A 81 6.25 -18.17 -1.77
C LYS A 81 5.67 -16.85 -2.30
N PRO A 82 5.42 -15.86 -1.44
CA PRO A 82 4.87 -14.59 -1.91
C PRO A 82 5.93 -13.80 -2.69
N TYR A 83 5.51 -13.15 -3.77
CA TYR A 83 6.32 -12.14 -4.43
C TYR A 83 6.36 -10.85 -3.63
N ARG A 84 7.55 -10.28 -3.52
CA ARG A 84 7.86 -9.05 -2.78
C ARG A 84 8.66 -8.07 -3.64
N ARG A 85 8.67 -6.83 -3.18
CA ARG A 85 9.57 -5.76 -3.63
C ARG A 85 10.26 -5.12 -2.45
N ASP A 86 11.53 -4.81 -2.58
CA ASP A 86 12.24 -4.04 -1.57
C ASP A 86 11.78 -2.58 -1.59
N VAL A 87 11.49 -2.06 -0.40
CA VAL A 87 10.95 -0.72 -0.21
C VAL A 87 11.68 -0.03 0.93
N GLU A 88 12.19 1.17 0.65
CA GLU A 88 12.68 2.09 1.65
C GLU A 88 11.51 2.93 2.19
N TYR A 89 11.02 2.54 3.36
CA TYR A 89 9.92 3.22 4.04
C TYR A 89 10.37 4.53 4.67
N GLN A 90 9.52 5.54 4.55
CA GLN A 90 9.77 6.88 5.09
C GLN A 90 9.09 7.06 6.46
N PRO A 91 9.63 7.92 7.33
CA PRO A 91 8.96 8.27 8.58
C PRO A 91 7.66 9.03 8.31
N GLY A 92 6.65 8.77 9.13
CA GLY A 92 5.34 9.42 9.07
C GLY A 92 4.37 8.85 10.10
N GLN A 93 3.20 9.46 10.21
CA GLN A 93 2.08 9.00 11.03
C GLN A 93 0.96 8.42 10.16
N GLU A 94 0.12 7.59 10.77
CA GLU A 94 -1.05 7.04 10.10
C GLU A 94 -2.13 8.12 9.91
N ALA A 95 -2.72 8.19 8.72
CA ALA A 95 -3.73 9.19 8.38
C ALA A 95 -5.10 8.53 8.14
N GLU A 96 -6.17 9.08 8.73
CA GLU A 96 -7.53 8.61 8.45
C GLU A 96 -7.94 8.89 7.00
N ILE A 97 -8.61 7.94 6.35
CA ILE A 97 -9.07 8.16 4.97
C ILE A 97 -10.23 9.16 4.88
N ARG A 98 -11.07 9.26 5.93
CA ARG A 98 -12.34 10.02 5.87
C ARG A 98 -12.15 11.50 5.57
N PRO A 99 -11.22 12.24 6.24
CA PRO A 99 -10.98 13.65 5.92
C PRO A 99 -10.41 13.87 4.52
N LEU A 100 -9.83 12.83 3.91
CA LEU A 100 -9.16 12.91 2.60
C LEU A 100 -10.10 12.56 1.44
N LEU A 101 -11.24 11.91 1.71
CA LEU A 101 -12.15 11.40 0.68
C LEU A 101 -12.49 12.43 -0.39
N GLU A 102 -12.86 13.65 -0.01
CA GLU A 102 -13.24 14.71 -0.94
C GLU A 102 -12.08 15.21 -1.81
N LYS A 103 -10.84 15.05 -1.33
CA LYS A 103 -9.62 15.48 -2.02
C LYS A 103 -9.07 14.43 -2.99
N LEU A 104 -9.38 13.15 -2.78
CA LEU A 104 -8.86 12.05 -3.59
C LEU A 104 -9.66 11.86 -4.88
N SER A 105 -9.07 12.23 -6.01
CA SER A 105 -9.69 12.17 -7.34
C SER A 105 -9.97 10.74 -7.80
N PHE A 106 -9.14 9.77 -7.41
CA PHE A 106 -9.32 8.36 -7.76
C PHE A 106 -10.54 7.72 -7.08
N ILE A 107 -11.03 8.28 -5.96
CA ILE A 107 -12.26 7.83 -5.30
C ILE A 107 -13.47 8.55 -5.91
N LYS A 108 -14.15 7.90 -6.85
CA LYS A 108 -15.33 8.50 -7.52
C LYS A 108 -16.58 8.52 -6.64
N ASN A 109 -16.84 7.44 -5.91
CA ASN A 109 -17.98 7.34 -5.00
C ASN A 109 -17.52 7.39 -3.55
N LYS A 110 -17.63 8.58 -2.93
CA LYS A 110 -17.14 8.86 -1.57
C LYS A 110 -17.87 8.02 -0.50
N LYS A 111 -19.14 7.67 -0.73
CA LYS A 111 -19.94 6.83 0.17
C LYS A 111 -19.58 5.34 0.11
N GLN A 112 -18.93 4.89 -0.97
CA GLN A 112 -18.60 3.49 -1.26
C GLN A 112 -17.11 3.28 -1.59
N TRP A 113 -16.24 4.15 -1.09
CA TRP A 113 -14.79 4.08 -1.15
C TRP A 113 -14.18 2.70 -0.81
N GLY A 114 -14.74 1.98 0.16
CA GLY A 114 -14.26 0.67 0.62
C GLY A 114 -14.36 -0.38 -0.47
N PHE A 115 -15.48 -0.42 -1.20
CA PHE A 115 -15.64 -1.29 -2.37
C PHE A 115 -14.62 -0.95 -3.46
N TYR A 116 -14.31 0.34 -3.64
CA TYR A 116 -13.26 0.75 -4.55
C TYR A 116 -11.88 0.27 -4.07
N LEU A 117 -11.58 0.26 -2.77
CA LEU A 117 -10.27 -0.15 -2.27
C LEU A 117 -10.10 -1.68 -2.10
N MET A 118 -11.17 -2.45 -2.14
CA MET A 118 -11.15 -3.92 -2.05
C MET A 118 -10.27 -4.62 -3.11
N GLY A 119 -9.98 -3.95 -4.23
CA GLY A 119 -9.13 -4.50 -5.28
C GLY A 119 -7.66 -4.73 -4.87
N GLY A 120 -7.24 -4.26 -3.70
CA GLY A 120 -5.94 -4.59 -3.12
C GLY A 120 -4.74 -3.85 -3.73
N PHE A 121 -4.83 -3.41 -4.98
CA PHE A 121 -3.72 -2.75 -5.68
C PHE A 121 -4.23 -1.81 -6.77
N ARG A 122 -3.71 -0.59 -6.83
CA ARG A 122 -4.04 0.40 -7.87
C ARG A 122 -2.86 1.34 -8.14
N GLU A 123 -2.72 1.77 -9.39
CA GLU A 123 -1.96 3.00 -9.68
C GLU A 123 -2.86 4.20 -9.37
N ILE A 124 -2.29 5.23 -8.76
CA ILE A 124 -3.00 6.46 -8.38
C ILE A 124 -2.31 7.68 -8.98
N PRO A 125 -3.05 8.78 -9.25
CA PRO A 125 -2.46 10.04 -9.67
C PRO A 125 -1.45 10.57 -8.66
N LYS A 126 -0.46 11.32 -9.16
CA LYS A 126 0.57 11.95 -8.32
C LYS A 126 -0.07 12.87 -7.28
N GLU A 127 -1.06 13.65 -7.70
CA GLU A 127 -1.74 14.66 -6.89
C GLU A 127 -2.47 14.00 -5.71
N ASP A 128 -3.06 12.83 -5.93
CA ASP A 128 -3.72 12.06 -4.87
C ASP A 128 -2.70 11.44 -3.91
N PHE A 129 -1.56 10.97 -4.41
CA PHE A 129 -0.47 10.50 -3.56
C PHE A 129 0.06 11.63 -2.67
N GLU A 130 0.29 12.82 -3.23
CA GLU A 130 0.77 13.99 -2.48
C GLU A 130 -0.20 14.40 -1.36
N VAL A 131 -1.52 14.38 -1.61
CA VAL A 131 -2.54 14.61 -0.56
C VAL A 131 -2.44 13.60 0.59
N ILE A 132 -2.17 12.33 0.27
CA ILE A 132 -2.02 11.29 1.29
C ILE A 132 -0.74 11.54 2.10
N ILE A 133 0.39 11.80 1.45
CA ILE A 133 1.67 12.01 2.14
C ILE A 133 1.64 13.26 3.00
N ASP A 134 1.03 14.36 2.53
CA ASP A 134 0.82 15.58 3.32
C ASP A 134 0.06 15.27 4.63
N ALA A 135 -0.99 14.44 4.57
CA ALA A 135 -1.72 14.03 5.77
C ALA A 135 -0.94 13.08 6.69
N MET A 136 0.05 12.35 6.17
CA MET A 136 0.90 11.43 6.93
C MET A 136 2.15 12.09 7.51
N THR A 137 2.51 13.29 7.08
CA THR A 137 3.78 13.95 7.47
C THR A 137 3.59 15.30 8.18
N ASN A 138 2.35 15.82 8.19
CA ASN A 138 1.95 16.98 8.99
C ASN A 138 1.50 16.62 10.40
#